data_AF-A0A3E1P5A8-F1
#
_entry.id   AF-A0A3E1P5A8-F1
#
_cell.length_a   1.000
_cell.length_b   1.000
_cell.length_c   1.000
_cell.angle_alpha   90.00
_cell.angle_beta   90.00
_cell.angle_gamma   90.00
#
_symmetry.space_group_name_H-M   'P 1'
#
loop_
_entity.id
_entity.type
_entity.pdbx_description
1 polymer ?
#
loop_
_entity_poly.entity_id
_entity_poly.type
_entity_poly.pdbx_seq_one_letter_code
_entity_poly.pdbx_strand_id
1 'polypeptide(L)'
;MKQPLLVTCLLLLSTVYSFAQDSKSPFRRSTYIKVNPTTLINELDISIEQELSEKLSLELGVAGIYTDYPDYILSKKIDIGQKKPDISTEQFVDGRGLGFRAGLRWYLFSARDGLYRAMGTYFEPVLIYKKVFYPNEDIDINDNKYKRSATKDVYAFQILLGRQITKDKIVFDPYIGLGIRTKVYRYQNFSDNNGATQTNDGRLVSVLPSIQLGIKIGLKL
;
A
#
# COMPACT_ATOMS: atom_id res chain seq x y z
N MET A 1 36.31 22.89 -14.82
CA MET A 1 34.84 23.05 -14.73
C MET A 1 34.23 22.66 -13.37
N LYS A 2 34.96 22.74 -12.23
CA LYS A 2 34.45 22.29 -10.90
C LYS A 2 34.02 23.44 -9.97
N GLN A 3 34.49 24.65 -10.22
CA GLN A 3 34.18 25.85 -9.42
C GLN A 3 32.72 26.32 -9.50
N PRO A 4 32.02 26.30 -10.67
CA PRO A 4 30.65 26.80 -10.70
C PRO A 4 29.71 25.89 -9.91
N LEU A 5 29.89 24.57 -9.95
CA LEU A 5 29.07 23.60 -9.24
C LEU A 5 29.13 23.79 -7.71
N LEU A 6 30.33 24.07 -7.18
CA LEU A 6 30.54 24.29 -5.75
C LEU A 6 29.89 25.59 -5.28
N VAL A 7 29.95 26.65 -6.10
CA VAL A 7 29.28 27.93 -5.82
C VAL A 7 27.75 27.79 -5.89
N THR A 8 27.22 27.05 -6.86
CA THR A 8 25.77 26.78 -6.94
C THR A 8 25.29 25.95 -5.75
N CYS A 9 26.07 24.97 -5.32
CA CYS A 9 25.74 24.13 -4.17
C CYS A 9 25.76 24.93 -2.85
N LEU A 10 26.75 25.81 -2.66
CA LEU A 10 26.81 26.71 -1.50
C LEU A 10 25.65 27.71 -1.49
N LEU A 11 25.27 28.26 -2.65
CA LEU A 11 24.10 29.14 -2.76
C LEU A 11 22.80 28.42 -2.39
N LEU A 12 22.60 27.20 -2.89
CA LEU A 12 21.44 26.37 -2.53
C LEU A 12 21.43 25.99 -1.04
N LEU A 13 22.58 25.70 -0.44
CA LEU A 13 22.68 25.41 0.99
C LEU A 13 22.42 26.66 1.85
N SER A 14 22.85 27.83 1.38
CA SER A 14 22.64 29.11 2.08
C SER A 14 21.17 29.56 2.08
N THR A 15 20.44 29.33 0.98
CA THR A 15 19.00 29.62 0.93
C THR A 15 18.23 28.67 1.86
N VAL A 16 18.61 27.39 1.93
CA VAL A 16 18.03 26.42 2.87
C VAL A 16 18.26 26.84 4.34
N TYR A 17 19.41 27.43 4.66
CA TYR A 17 19.74 27.91 6.01
C TYR A 17 18.92 29.14 6.43
N SER A 18 18.72 30.11 5.52
CA SER A 18 17.93 31.32 5.82
C SER A 18 16.45 30.99 6.05
N PHE A 19 15.89 30.02 5.33
CA PHE A 19 14.52 29.54 5.58
C PHE A 19 14.37 28.80 6.93
N ALA A 20 15.45 28.26 7.49
CA ALA A 20 15.40 27.51 8.76
C ALA A 20 15.41 28.43 10.00
N GLN A 21 15.86 29.68 9.89
CA GLN A 21 16.00 30.59 11.04
C GLN A 21 14.74 31.41 11.34
N ASP A 22 13.74 31.43 10.46
CA ASP A 22 12.59 32.34 10.58
C ASP A 22 11.36 31.74 11.33
N SER A 23 11.49 30.56 11.95
CA SER A 23 10.37 29.94 12.67
C SER A 23 10.27 30.46 14.12
N LYS A 24 9.29 31.33 14.39
CA LYS A 24 8.96 31.89 15.72
C LYS A 24 8.54 30.86 16.79
N SER A 25 8.46 29.57 16.47
CA SER A 25 8.47 28.48 17.46
C SER A 25 9.15 27.23 16.90
N PRO A 26 9.96 26.51 17.69
CA PRO A 26 10.66 25.34 17.21
C PRO A 26 9.64 24.27 16.83
N PHE A 27 9.65 23.87 15.55
CA PHE A 27 8.89 22.73 15.05
C PHE A 27 9.23 21.49 15.91
N ARG A 28 8.20 20.95 16.58
CA ARG A 28 8.34 19.71 17.35
C ARG A 28 7.95 18.54 16.47
N ARG A 29 8.95 17.72 16.12
CA ARG A 29 8.75 16.46 15.41
C ARG A 29 7.89 15.53 16.26
N SER A 30 6.77 15.09 15.71
CA SER A 30 5.95 14.03 16.31
C SER A 30 6.05 12.76 15.49
N THR A 31 5.97 11.62 16.16
CA THR A 31 5.90 10.30 15.55
C THR A 31 4.56 9.69 15.89
N TYR A 32 3.90 9.09 14.92
CA TYR A 32 2.62 8.42 15.11
C TYR A 32 2.71 6.98 14.65
N ILE A 33 2.13 6.07 15.42
CA ILE A 33 1.87 4.70 14.97
C ILE A 33 0.39 4.63 14.61
N LYS A 34 0.08 4.14 13.41
CA LYS A 34 -1.27 4.08 12.86
C LYS A 34 -1.59 2.66 12.41
N VAL A 35 -2.86 2.30 12.52
CA VAL A 35 -3.43 1.05 12.02
C VAL A 35 -4.65 1.37 11.19
N ASN A 36 -4.86 0.62 10.12
CA ASN A 36 -6.05 0.77 9.27
C ASN A 36 -7.08 -0.32 9.55
N PRO A 37 -8.07 -0.11 10.44
CA PRO A 37 -9.10 -1.11 10.71
C PRO A 37 -9.91 -1.52 9.48
N THR A 38 -10.02 -0.68 8.45
CA THR A 38 -10.83 -1.04 7.26
C THR A 38 -10.18 -2.15 6.42
N THR A 39 -8.90 -2.45 6.63
CA THR A 39 -8.21 -3.53 5.94
C THR A 39 -8.24 -4.85 6.70
N LEU A 40 -8.73 -4.88 7.96
CA LEU A 40 -8.85 -6.08 8.81
C LEU A 40 -9.84 -7.13 8.28
N ILE A 41 -10.37 -6.96 7.07
CA ILE A 41 -11.06 -8.03 6.36
C ILE A 41 -10.06 -9.02 5.75
N ASN A 42 -8.87 -8.57 5.37
CA ASN A 42 -7.89 -9.40 4.64
C ASN A 42 -6.43 -9.19 5.09
N GLU A 43 -6.11 -8.05 5.69
CA GLU A 43 -4.74 -7.70 6.06
C GLU A 43 -4.65 -6.79 7.29
N LEU A 44 -3.61 -7.00 8.08
CA LEU A 44 -3.23 -6.10 9.17
C LEU A 44 -2.23 -5.07 8.63
N ASP A 45 -2.69 -3.84 8.37
CA ASP A 45 -1.89 -2.72 7.87
C ASP A 45 -1.49 -1.80 9.03
N ILE A 46 -0.19 -1.74 9.33
CA ILE A 46 0.40 -0.91 10.38
C ILE A 46 1.37 0.07 9.74
N SER A 47 1.27 1.34 10.07
CA SER A 47 2.17 2.38 9.58
C SER A 47 2.75 3.25 10.68
N ILE A 48 3.94 3.78 10.40
CA ILE A 48 4.63 4.78 11.20
C ILE A 48 4.67 6.05 10.38
N GLU A 49 4.20 7.13 10.97
CA GLU A 49 4.30 8.47 10.42
C GLU A 49 5.34 9.27 11.20
N GLN A 50 6.22 9.95 10.46
CA GLN A 50 7.21 10.87 11.00
C GLN A 50 7.01 12.26 10.39
N GLU A 51 6.69 13.25 11.23
CA GLU A 51 6.62 14.64 10.78
C GLU A 51 8.03 15.14 10.43
N LEU A 52 8.22 15.61 9.20
CA LEU A 52 9.48 16.15 8.69
C LEU A 52 9.50 17.68 8.78
N SER A 53 8.36 18.32 8.52
CA SER A 53 8.13 19.76 8.66
C SER A 53 6.67 20.05 9.02
N GLU A 54 6.31 21.31 9.21
CA GLU A 54 4.93 21.74 9.49
C GLU A 54 3.92 21.37 8.39
N LYS A 55 4.42 21.11 7.17
CA LYS A 55 3.58 20.76 6.02
C LYS A 55 3.89 19.39 5.43
N LEU A 56 4.98 18.73 5.85
CA LEU A 56 5.42 17.47 5.27
C LEU A 56 5.59 16.38 6.32
N SER A 57 5.12 15.19 6.00
CA SER A 57 5.25 14.01 6.84
C SER A 57 5.46 12.77 5.99
N LEU A 58 6.30 11.85 6.46
CA LEU A 58 6.59 10.58 5.79
C LEU A 58 5.83 9.46 6.49
N GLU A 59 5.05 8.69 5.74
CA GLU A 59 4.40 7.49 6.22
C GLU A 59 5.04 6.25 5.61
N LEU A 60 5.46 5.31 6.45
CA LEU A 60 5.93 3.99 6.04
C LEU A 60 5.08 2.93 6.70
N GLY A 61 4.63 1.95 5.92
CA GLY A 61 3.73 0.89 6.41
C GLY A 61 4.15 -0.50 6.00
N VAL A 62 3.79 -1.46 6.84
CA VAL A 62 3.90 -2.88 6.59
C VAL A 62 2.53 -3.52 6.76
N ALA A 63 2.20 -4.45 5.88
CA ALA A 63 0.94 -5.16 5.91
C ALA A 63 1.16 -6.68 5.99
N GLY A 64 0.52 -7.34 6.94
CA GLY A 64 0.44 -8.79 7.02
C GLY A 64 -0.86 -9.27 6.39
N ILE A 65 -0.77 -9.96 5.25
CA ILE A 65 -1.93 -10.50 4.54
C ILE A 65 -2.14 -11.94 5.03
N TYR A 66 -3.32 -12.21 5.57
CA TYR A 66 -3.68 -13.55 6.08
C TYR A 66 -4.77 -14.22 5.26
N THR A 67 -5.42 -13.49 4.35
CA THR A 67 -6.32 -14.05 3.34
C THR A 67 -6.38 -13.16 2.10
N ASP A 68 -6.64 -13.75 0.95
CA ASP A 68 -6.83 -13.05 -0.32
C ASP A 68 -8.27 -13.16 -0.83
N TYR A 69 -9.21 -13.45 0.07
CA TYR A 69 -10.63 -13.66 -0.22
C TYR A 69 -11.31 -12.51 -1.00
N PRO A 70 -11.06 -11.21 -0.73
CA PRO A 70 -11.67 -10.14 -1.53
C PRO A 70 -11.28 -10.21 -3.02
N ASP A 71 -10.08 -10.70 -3.32
CA ASP A 71 -9.61 -10.86 -4.69
C ASP A 71 -10.30 -12.02 -5.39
N TYR A 72 -10.62 -13.10 -4.67
CA TYR A 72 -11.47 -14.19 -5.17
C TYR A 72 -12.85 -13.68 -5.58
N ILE A 73 -13.50 -12.83 -4.78
CA ILE A 73 -14.81 -12.27 -5.12
C ILE A 73 -14.72 -11.45 -6.42
N LEU A 74 -13.73 -10.56 -6.51
CA LEU A 74 -13.56 -9.66 -7.66
C LEU A 74 -13.14 -10.39 -8.94
N SER A 75 -12.33 -11.45 -8.83
CA SER A 75 -11.77 -12.16 -9.98
C SER A 75 -12.61 -13.35 -10.45
N LYS A 76 -13.30 -14.06 -9.55
CA LYS A 76 -14.13 -15.22 -9.91
C LYS A 76 -15.62 -14.90 -9.98
N LYS A 77 -16.17 -14.17 -9.01
CA LYS A 77 -17.63 -13.93 -8.92
C LYS A 77 -18.10 -12.76 -9.77
N ILE A 78 -17.30 -11.71 -9.89
CA ILE A 78 -17.63 -10.54 -10.70
C ILE A 78 -16.96 -10.70 -12.06
N ASP A 79 -17.74 -10.70 -13.14
CA ASP A 79 -17.19 -10.73 -14.48
C ASP A 79 -16.86 -9.32 -14.95
N ILE A 80 -15.58 -8.97 -14.92
CA ILE A 80 -15.05 -7.67 -15.38
C ILE A 80 -14.43 -7.83 -16.79
N GLY A 81 -14.72 -8.93 -17.50
CA GLY A 81 -14.20 -9.17 -18.84
C GLY A 81 -12.68 -9.43 -18.90
N GLN A 82 -12.05 -9.72 -17.75
CA GLN A 82 -10.63 -10.07 -17.67
C GLN A 82 -10.45 -11.58 -17.58
N LYS A 83 -9.39 -12.09 -18.23
CA LYS A 83 -8.99 -13.50 -18.12
C LYS A 83 -8.76 -13.83 -16.64
N LYS A 84 -9.45 -14.85 -16.14
CA LYS A 84 -9.38 -15.25 -14.72
C LYS A 84 -8.11 -16.08 -14.48
N PRO A 85 -7.39 -15.86 -13.36
CA PRO A 85 -6.26 -16.71 -13.01
C PRO A 85 -6.77 -18.11 -12.67
N ASP A 86 -6.03 -19.12 -13.14
CA ASP A 86 -6.34 -20.52 -12.86
C ASP A 86 -5.79 -20.88 -11.47
N ILE A 87 -6.46 -20.39 -10.43
CA ILE A 87 -6.10 -20.58 -9.02
C ILE A 87 -7.33 -21.12 -8.30
N SER A 88 -7.15 -22.12 -7.42
CA SER A 88 -8.28 -22.74 -6.71
C SER A 88 -8.91 -21.76 -5.70
N THR A 89 -10.13 -22.06 -5.23
CA THR A 89 -10.78 -21.24 -4.20
C THR A 89 -10.07 -21.35 -2.85
N GLU A 90 -9.60 -22.55 -2.50
CA GLU A 90 -8.88 -22.84 -1.25
C GLU A 90 -7.57 -22.06 -1.20
N GLN A 91 -6.85 -22.01 -2.33
CA GLN A 91 -5.66 -21.19 -2.49
C GLN A 91 -5.91 -19.70 -2.18
N PHE A 92 -7.01 -19.10 -2.63
CA PHE A 92 -7.33 -17.71 -2.33
C PHE A 92 -7.64 -17.46 -0.84
N VAL A 93 -8.35 -18.39 -0.19
CA VAL A 93 -8.73 -18.25 1.22
C VAL A 93 -7.49 -18.31 2.10
N ASP A 94 -6.59 -19.25 1.82
CA ASP A 94 -5.37 -19.50 2.59
C ASP A 94 -4.15 -18.71 2.07
N GLY A 95 -4.37 -17.78 1.15
CA GLY A 95 -3.34 -16.89 0.62
C GLY A 95 -2.72 -16.03 1.72
N ARG A 96 -1.41 -16.16 1.92
CA ARG A 96 -0.65 -15.37 2.91
C ARG A 96 0.34 -14.47 2.22
N GLY A 97 0.63 -13.32 2.80
CA GLY A 97 1.49 -12.36 2.13
C GLY A 97 2.01 -11.25 3.01
N LEU A 98 2.88 -10.46 2.41
CA LEU A 98 3.47 -9.28 3.00
C LEU A 98 3.29 -8.09 2.06
N GLY A 99 3.04 -6.94 2.64
CA GLY A 99 2.90 -5.68 1.95
C GLY A 99 3.77 -4.59 2.53
N PHE A 100 4.15 -3.65 1.68
CA PHE A 100 4.89 -2.46 2.02
C PHE A 100 4.17 -1.25 1.43
N ARG A 101 4.13 -0.18 2.22
CA ARG A 101 3.59 1.12 1.81
C ARG A 101 4.62 2.20 2.10
N ALA A 102 4.74 3.15 1.18
CA ALA A 102 5.43 4.42 1.42
C ALA A 102 4.56 5.57 0.90
N GLY A 103 4.31 6.55 1.75
CA GLY A 103 3.49 7.72 1.46
C GLY A 103 4.18 9.00 1.89
N LEU A 104 4.02 10.07 1.10
CA LEU A 104 4.50 11.40 1.45
C LEU A 104 3.30 12.33 1.65
N ARG A 105 3.01 12.69 2.89
CA ARG A 105 1.87 13.55 3.23
C ARG A 105 2.27 15.01 3.10
N TRP A 106 1.50 15.76 2.34
CA TRP A 106 1.59 17.21 2.21
C TRP A 106 0.32 17.87 2.76
N TYR A 107 0.44 18.54 3.91
CA TYR A 107 -0.65 19.29 4.53
C TYR A 107 -0.88 20.62 3.79
N LEU A 108 -2.09 20.76 3.24
CA LEU A 108 -2.54 21.97 2.53
C LEU A 108 -2.87 23.09 3.53
N PHE A 109 -3.48 22.73 4.66
CA PHE A 109 -3.83 23.62 5.76
C PHE A 109 -3.16 23.12 7.04
N SER A 110 -2.15 23.84 7.54
CA SER A 110 -1.50 23.50 8.81
C SER A 110 -2.27 24.11 9.98
N ALA A 111 -2.36 23.41 11.11
CA ALA A 111 -3.15 23.80 12.28
C ALA A 111 -2.66 25.06 13.04
N ARG A 112 -1.75 25.85 12.46
CA ARG A 112 -1.21 27.07 13.09
C ARG A 112 -2.18 28.26 13.09
N ASP A 113 -3.28 28.22 12.34
CA ASP A 113 -4.22 29.35 12.23
C ASP A 113 -5.32 29.40 13.30
N GLY A 114 -5.05 28.91 14.52
CA GLY A 114 -5.82 29.24 15.73
C GLY A 114 -7.29 28.79 15.77
N LEU A 115 -7.81 28.16 14.73
CA LEU A 115 -9.20 27.72 14.62
C LEU A 115 -9.24 26.24 14.24
N TYR A 116 -9.86 25.45 15.12
CA TYR A 116 -10.19 24.03 15.01
C TYR A 116 -9.07 23.04 15.39
N ARG A 117 -9.30 22.31 16.49
CA ARG A 117 -8.53 21.16 17.00
C ARG A 117 -8.58 19.92 16.08
N ALA A 118 -8.68 20.11 14.76
CA ALA A 118 -8.64 19.06 13.74
C ALA A 118 -7.41 19.30 12.87
N MET A 119 -6.33 18.54 13.07
CA MET A 119 -5.12 18.66 12.26
C MET A 119 -5.39 18.37 10.76
N GLY A 120 -4.46 18.82 9.93
CA GLY A 120 -4.77 19.35 8.60
C GLY A 120 -5.34 18.38 7.58
N THR A 121 -5.94 18.98 6.55
CA THR A 121 -6.21 18.30 5.28
C THR A 121 -4.88 18.12 4.55
N TYR A 122 -4.63 16.91 4.08
CA TYR A 122 -3.39 16.57 3.38
C TYR A 122 -3.67 15.84 2.07
N PHE A 123 -2.69 15.98 1.19
CA PHE A 123 -2.55 15.23 -0.04
C PHE A 123 -1.39 14.24 0.12
N GLU A 124 -1.57 12.97 -0.23
CA GLU A 124 -0.57 11.92 -0.02
C GLU A 124 -0.45 11.02 -1.26
N PRO A 125 0.58 11.18 -2.11
CA PRO A 125 0.99 10.14 -3.03
C PRO A 125 1.52 8.93 -2.24
N VAL A 126 1.03 7.75 -2.59
CA VAL A 126 1.34 6.49 -1.93
C VAL A 126 1.75 5.44 -2.95
N LEU A 127 2.88 4.79 -2.68
CA LEU A 127 3.34 3.58 -3.35
C LEU A 127 3.06 2.38 -2.49
N ILE A 128 2.50 1.33 -3.10
CA ILE A 128 2.15 0.09 -2.44
C ILE A 128 2.74 -1.07 -3.23
N TYR A 129 3.43 -1.96 -2.54
CA TYR A 129 3.84 -3.26 -3.06
C TYR A 129 3.31 -4.35 -2.14
N LYS A 130 2.74 -5.41 -2.71
CA LYS A 130 2.33 -6.60 -1.95
C LYS A 130 2.73 -7.86 -2.69
N LYS A 131 3.10 -8.88 -1.92
CA LYS A 131 3.36 -10.22 -2.41
C LYS A 131 2.50 -11.21 -1.66
N VAL A 132 1.68 -11.95 -2.39
CA VAL A 132 0.82 -13.01 -1.86
C VAL A 132 1.32 -14.35 -2.39
N PHE A 133 1.47 -15.30 -1.49
CA PHE A 133 1.82 -16.68 -1.73
C PHE A 133 0.57 -17.52 -1.49
N TYR A 134 0.21 -18.31 -2.49
CA TYR A 134 -0.87 -19.27 -2.35
C TYR A 134 -0.28 -20.62 -1.92
N PRO A 135 -0.96 -21.37 -1.04
CA PRO A 135 -0.51 -22.70 -0.66
C PRO A 135 -0.43 -23.60 -1.88
N ASN A 136 0.55 -24.50 -1.87
CA ASN A 136 0.65 -25.49 -2.94
C ASN A 136 -0.43 -26.56 -2.74
N GLU A 137 -0.99 -27.04 -3.84
CA GLU A 137 -1.96 -28.13 -3.84
C GLU A 137 -1.36 -29.34 -4.55
N ASP A 138 -1.37 -30.48 -3.86
CA ASP A 138 -1.00 -31.74 -4.47
C ASP A 138 -2.22 -32.31 -5.20
N ILE A 139 -2.03 -32.70 -6.46
CA ILE A 139 -3.06 -33.35 -7.27
C ILE A 139 -2.52 -34.65 -7.85
N ASP A 140 -3.37 -35.66 -7.87
CA ASP A 140 -3.06 -36.94 -8.50
C ASP A 140 -3.68 -36.97 -9.90
N ILE A 141 -2.84 -37.15 -10.93
CA ILE A 141 -3.28 -37.37 -12.32
C ILE A 141 -2.57 -38.63 -12.82
N ASN A 142 -3.34 -39.64 -13.24
CA ASN A 142 -2.81 -40.91 -13.77
C ASN A 142 -1.74 -41.54 -12.87
N ASP A 143 -2.06 -41.72 -11.57
CA ASP A 143 -1.17 -42.26 -10.53
C ASP A 143 0.14 -41.49 -10.28
N ASN A 144 0.29 -40.31 -10.90
CA ASN A 144 1.41 -39.40 -10.68
C ASN A 144 0.99 -38.19 -9.84
N LYS A 145 1.85 -37.83 -8.88
CA LYS A 145 1.69 -36.66 -8.02
C LYS A 145 2.24 -35.41 -8.68
N TYR A 146 1.39 -34.41 -8.88
CA TYR A 146 1.75 -33.09 -9.37
C TYR A 146 1.46 -32.04 -8.31
N LYS A 147 2.21 -30.94 -8.36
CA LYS A 147 2.11 -29.87 -7.36
C LYS A 147 1.77 -28.56 -8.02
N ARG A 148 0.56 -28.05 -7.77
CA ARG A 148 0.14 -26.72 -8.23
C ARG A 148 0.77 -25.67 -7.33
N SER A 149 1.22 -24.58 -7.95
CA SER A 149 1.76 -23.44 -7.23
C SER A 149 1.29 -22.14 -7.84
N ALA A 150 1.06 -21.12 -7.01
CA ALA A 150 0.69 -19.82 -7.49
C ALA A 150 1.23 -18.70 -6.59
N THR A 151 1.54 -17.57 -7.21
CA THR A 151 1.95 -16.34 -6.53
C THR A 151 1.30 -15.14 -7.18
N LYS A 152 1.12 -14.07 -6.40
CA LYS A 152 0.61 -12.79 -6.86
C LYS A 152 1.46 -11.64 -6.35
N ASP A 153 1.92 -10.81 -7.27
CA ASP A 153 2.52 -9.52 -6.96
C ASP A 153 1.50 -8.41 -7.25
N VAL A 154 1.36 -7.46 -6.33
CA VAL A 154 0.48 -6.29 -6.47
C VAL A 154 1.31 -5.03 -6.37
N TYR A 155 1.20 -4.17 -7.37
CA TYR A 155 1.80 -2.85 -7.40
C TYR A 155 0.67 -1.83 -7.47
N ALA A 156 0.69 -0.82 -6.62
CA ALA A 156 -0.27 0.27 -6.73
C ALA A 156 0.41 1.62 -6.51
N PHE A 157 -0.06 2.58 -7.30
CA PHE A 157 0.19 3.99 -7.07
C PHE A 157 -1.16 4.64 -6.80
N GLN A 158 -1.24 5.39 -5.72
CA GLN A 158 -2.46 6.05 -5.29
C GLN A 158 -2.17 7.47 -4.84
N ILE A 159 -3.19 8.29 -4.96
CA ILE A 159 -3.24 9.64 -4.42
C ILE A 159 -4.35 9.65 -3.40
N LEU A 160 -4.01 9.96 -2.15
CA LEU A 160 -4.95 10.08 -1.05
C LEU A 160 -5.20 11.55 -0.73
N LEU A 161 -6.46 11.87 -0.46
CA LEU A 161 -6.87 13.10 0.21
C LEU A 161 -7.41 12.69 1.58
N GLY A 162 -6.75 13.14 2.63
CA GLY A 162 -7.11 12.79 4.00
C GLY A 162 -7.18 13.99 4.91
N ARG A 163 -7.69 13.76 6.12
CA ARG A 163 -7.71 14.77 7.18
C ARG A 163 -7.33 14.15 8.49
N GLN A 164 -6.24 14.63 9.09
CA GLN A 164 -5.73 14.06 10.33
C GLN A 164 -6.29 14.79 11.55
N ILE A 165 -7.21 14.20 12.30
CA ILE A 165 -7.72 14.78 13.54
C ILE A 165 -6.93 14.22 14.71
N THR A 166 -6.25 15.08 15.48
CA THR A 166 -5.50 14.67 16.67
C THR A 166 -6.19 15.20 17.91
N LYS A 167 -6.53 14.30 18.84
CA LYS A 167 -7.06 14.62 20.16
C LYS A 167 -6.16 13.96 21.20
N ASP A 168 -5.43 14.79 21.95
CA ASP A 168 -4.44 14.35 22.93
C ASP A 168 -3.38 13.43 22.28
N LYS A 169 -3.36 12.14 22.67
CA LYS A 169 -2.48 11.12 22.08
C LYS A 169 -3.13 10.34 20.95
N ILE A 170 -4.43 10.49 20.71
CA ILE A 170 -5.15 9.68 19.73
C ILE A 170 -5.27 10.46 18.42
N VAL A 171 -5.03 9.76 17.31
CA VAL A 171 -5.15 10.29 15.96
C VAL A 171 -6.22 9.52 15.20
N PHE A 172 -7.15 10.26 14.61
CA PHE A 172 -8.16 9.76 13.69
C PHE A 172 -7.90 10.35 12.31
N ASP A 173 -7.80 9.51 11.31
CA ASP A 173 -7.29 9.95 10.00
C ASP A 173 -8.10 9.31 8.87
N PRO A 174 -9.33 9.83 8.63
CA PRO A 174 -10.13 9.47 7.47
C PRO A 174 -9.49 9.94 6.17
N TYR A 175 -9.57 9.10 5.14
CA TYR A 175 -9.05 9.40 3.82
C TYR A 175 -9.84 8.74 2.69
N ILE A 176 -9.80 9.38 1.52
CA ILE A 176 -10.25 8.85 0.24
C ILE A 176 -9.07 8.84 -0.73
N GLY A 177 -8.98 7.78 -1.52
CA GLY A 177 -7.87 7.54 -2.42
C GLY A 177 -8.34 7.09 -3.78
N LEU A 178 -7.67 7.60 -4.81
CA LEU A 178 -7.82 7.17 -6.20
C LEU A 178 -6.45 6.82 -6.77
N GLY A 179 -6.41 5.80 -7.62
CA GLY A 179 -5.15 5.37 -8.21
C GLY A 179 -5.29 4.20 -9.16
N ILE A 180 -4.18 3.56 -9.43
CA ILE A 180 -4.07 2.43 -10.34
C ILE A 180 -3.41 1.28 -9.59
N ARG A 181 -3.95 0.08 -9.77
CA ARG A 181 -3.43 -1.16 -9.20
C ARG A 181 -3.16 -2.16 -10.30
N THR A 182 -1.93 -2.65 -10.34
CA THR A 182 -1.50 -3.74 -11.22
C THR A 182 -1.34 -5.01 -10.39
N LYS A 183 -1.95 -6.10 -10.83
CA LYS A 183 -1.84 -7.43 -10.24
C LYS A 183 -1.18 -8.35 -11.26
N VAL A 184 -0.13 -9.04 -10.84
CA VAL A 184 0.61 -10.00 -11.66
C VAL A 184 0.49 -11.37 -11.00
N TYR A 185 -0.30 -12.24 -11.60
CA TYR A 185 -0.44 -13.63 -11.17
C TYR A 185 0.54 -14.49 -11.94
N ARG A 186 1.20 -15.39 -11.23
CA ARG A 186 2.00 -16.48 -11.81
C ARG A 186 1.46 -17.77 -11.24
N TYR A 187 1.07 -18.70 -12.10
CA TYR A 187 0.51 -19.97 -11.68
C TYR A 187 1.08 -21.09 -12.54
N GLN A 188 1.25 -22.24 -11.91
CA GLN A 188 1.66 -23.48 -12.53
C GLN A 188 0.59 -24.52 -12.21
N ASN A 189 -0.21 -24.87 -13.21
CA ASN A 189 -1.31 -25.81 -13.05
C ASN A 189 -1.14 -27.04 -13.92
N PHE A 190 -1.74 -28.12 -13.43
CA PHE A 190 -1.80 -29.40 -14.11
C PHE A 190 -3.27 -29.81 -14.21
N SER A 191 -3.69 -30.22 -15.39
CA SER A 191 -5.04 -30.72 -15.68
C SER A 191 -4.96 -32.00 -16.51
N ASP A 192 -5.87 -32.92 -16.29
CA ASP A 192 -6.03 -34.08 -17.16
C ASP A 192 -6.78 -33.66 -18.44
N ASN A 193 -6.21 -34.02 -19.60
CA ASN A 193 -6.85 -33.84 -20.89
C ASN A 193 -6.80 -35.17 -21.65
N ASN A 194 -7.88 -35.94 -21.57
CA ASN A 194 -8.05 -37.25 -22.22
C ASN A 194 -6.91 -38.24 -21.89
N GLY A 195 -6.48 -38.33 -20.64
CA GLY A 195 -5.46 -39.28 -20.19
C GLY A 195 -4.02 -38.80 -20.41
N ALA A 196 -3.82 -37.58 -20.86
CA ALA A 196 -2.51 -36.92 -20.92
C ALA A 196 -2.45 -35.75 -19.94
N THR A 197 -1.37 -35.67 -19.15
CA THR A 197 -1.14 -34.54 -18.27
C THR A 197 -0.84 -33.29 -19.09
N GLN A 198 -1.68 -32.26 -18.95
CA GLN A 198 -1.46 -30.96 -19.55
C GLN A 198 -0.96 -29.97 -18.50
N THR A 199 0.16 -29.31 -18.80
CA THR A 199 0.69 -28.18 -18.02
C THR A 199 0.12 -26.86 -18.54
N ASN A 200 -0.46 -26.07 -17.64
CA ASN A 200 -0.94 -24.71 -17.89
C ASN A 200 -0.12 -23.74 -17.04
N ASP A 201 1.02 -23.33 -17.60
CA ASP A 201 1.92 -22.38 -16.97
C ASP A 201 1.61 -20.99 -17.52
N GLY A 202 1.24 -20.08 -16.62
CA GLY A 202 0.68 -18.80 -17.03
C GLY A 202 1.17 -17.62 -16.22
N ARG A 203 1.35 -16.49 -16.93
CA ARG A 203 1.45 -15.17 -16.35
C ARG A 203 0.24 -14.36 -16.77
N LEU A 204 -0.54 -13.90 -15.80
CA LEU A 204 -1.68 -13.00 -16.02
C LEU A 204 -1.36 -11.65 -15.41
N VAL A 205 -1.54 -10.59 -16.20
CA VAL A 205 -1.40 -9.20 -15.73
C VAL A 205 -2.76 -8.54 -15.83
N SER A 206 -3.21 -7.96 -14.72
CA SER A 206 -4.46 -7.22 -14.61
C SER A 206 -4.15 -5.80 -14.13
N VAL A 207 -4.63 -4.79 -14.85
CA VAL A 207 -4.53 -3.38 -14.45
C VAL A 207 -5.95 -2.89 -14.16
N LEU A 208 -6.16 -2.35 -12.97
CA LEU A 208 -7.47 -1.95 -12.47
C LEU A 208 -7.41 -0.56 -11.87
N PRO A 209 -8.46 0.27 -12.02
CA PRO A 209 -8.62 1.45 -11.20
C PRO A 209 -8.72 1.03 -9.73
N SER A 210 -8.13 1.83 -8.85
CA SER A 210 -8.12 1.59 -7.40
C SER A 210 -8.81 2.75 -6.71
N ILE A 211 -9.91 2.45 -6.04
CA ILE A 211 -10.57 3.36 -5.10
C ILE A 211 -10.29 2.83 -3.69
N GLN A 212 -9.86 3.71 -2.79
CA GLN A 212 -9.62 3.36 -1.41
C GLN A 212 -10.34 4.32 -0.49
N LEU A 213 -11.13 3.78 0.43
CA LEU A 213 -11.79 4.52 1.50
C LEU A 213 -11.33 3.88 2.80
N GLY A 214 -10.91 4.70 3.76
CA GLY A 214 -10.38 4.18 5.00
C GLY A 214 -10.31 5.22 6.09
N ILE A 215 -10.08 4.71 7.30
CA ILE A 215 -9.83 5.53 8.48
C ILE A 215 -8.62 4.91 9.15
N LYS A 216 -7.51 5.63 9.23
CA LYS A 216 -6.36 5.22 10.03
C LYS A 216 -6.61 5.70 11.47
N ILE A 217 -6.37 4.83 12.44
CA ILE A 217 -6.43 5.18 13.87
C ILE A 217 -5.02 5.03 14.41
N GLY A 218 -4.53 6.03 15.13
CA GLY A 218 -3.17 6.01 15.62
C GLY A 218 -2.96 6.61 17.00
N LEU A 219 -1.74 6.43 17.48
CA LEU A 219 -1.24 6.96 18.74
C LEU A 219 -0.02 7.84 18.48
N LYS A 220 -0.02 9.03 19.05
CA LYS A 220 1.12 9.92 19.14
C LYS A 220 2.05 9.41 20.25
N LEU A 221 3.32 9.18 19.89
CA LEU A 221 4.38 8.77 20.81
C LEU A 221 4.92 9.97 21.59
#